data_AF-A0A4Q2M3B9-F1
#
_entry.id   AF-A0A4Q2M3B9-F1
#
_cell.length_a   1.000
_cell.length_b   1.000
_cell.length_c   1.000
_cell.angle_alpha   90.00
_cell.angle_beta   90.00
_cell.angle_gamma   90.00
#
_symmetry.space_group_name_H-M   'P 1'
#
loop_
_entity.id
_entity.type
_entity.pdbx_description
1 polymer ?
#
loop_
_entity_poly.entity_id
_entity_poly.type
_entity_poly.pdbx_seq_one_letter_code
_entity_poly.pdbx_strand_id
1 'polypeptide(L)'
;MRCDPRNLKKWKDELSVVLQRLDAYYKAEEAVLASQEYRIGTRSLKRADLNAIQEEIRRLNDRKDELENSIATCGNPNQRKAYRIIPRDL
;
A
#
# COMPACT_ATOMS: atom_id res chain seq x y z
N MET A 1 23.28 -8.23 -12.17
CA MET A 1 21.92 -8.20 -12.78
C MET A 1 21.68 -6.83 -13.35
N ARG A 2 21.15 -6.71 -14.58
CA ARG A 2 20.85 -5.42 -15.21
C ARG A 2 19.34 -5.39 -15.48
N CYS A 3 18.62 -4.50 -14.81
CA CYS A 3 17.20 -4.29 -15.08
C CYS A 3 17.05 -3.73 -16.51
N ASP A 4 15.98 -4.10 -17.21
CA ASP A 4 15.58 -3.41 -18.45
C ASP A 4 15.27 -1.93 -18.10
N PRO A 5 15.90 -0.94 -18.76
CA PRO A 5 15.68 0.47 -18.48
C PRO A 5 14.22 0.91 -18.66
N ARG A 6 13.45 0.26 -19.55
CA ARG A 6 12.03 0.60 -19.74
C ARG A 6 11.19 0.25 -18.51
N ASN A 7 11.42 -0.94 -17.95
CA ASN A 7 10.73 -1.41 -16.76
C ASN A 7 11.13 -0.59 -15.53
N LEU A 8 12.42 -0.25 -15.42
CA LEU A 8 12.91 0.59 -14.32
C LEU A 8 12.22 1.96 -14.31
N LYS A 9 12.09 2.60 -15.47
CA LYS A 9 11.37 3.87 -15.58
C LYS A 9 9.92 3.71 -15.15
N LYS A 10 9.22 2.71 -15.68
CA LYS A 10 7.83 2.41 -15.35
C LYS A 10 7.62 2.21 -13.84
N TRP A 11 8.46 1.40 -13.18
CA TRP A 11 8.34 1.15 -11.75
C TRP A 11 8.59 2.39 -10.91
N LYS A 12 9.52 3.26 -11.32
CA LYS A 12 9.76 4.55 -10.66
C LYS A 12 8.58 5.50 -10.83
N ASP A 13 8.00 5.55 -12.04
CA ASP A 13 6.82 6.37 -12.31
C ASP A 13 5.64 5.88 -11.46
N GLU A 14 5.38 4.57 -11.41
CA GLU A 14 4.36 3.97 -10.55
C GLU A 14 4.62 4.25 -9.06
N LEU A 15 5.86 4.10 -8.60
CA LEU A 15 6.25 4.37 -7.21
C LEU A 15 5.95 5.83 -6.83
N SER A 16 6.22 6.78 -7.74
CA SER A 16 5.93 8.19 -7.49
C SER A 16 4.44 8.47 -7.28
N VAL A 17 3.58 7.80 -8.05
CA VAL A 17 2.12 7.91 -7.91
C VAL A 17 1.63 7.29 -6.61
N VAL A 18 2.18 6.13 -6.22
CA VAL A 18 1.86 5.47 -4.96
C VAL A 18 2.24 6.34 -3.76
N LEU A 19 3.42 6.96 -3.78
CA LEU A 19 3.87 7.86 -2.72
C LEU A 19 2.98 9.10 -2.60
N GLN A 20 2.60 9.72 -3.72
CA GLN A 20 1.66 10.87 -3.71
C GLN A 20 0.30 10.47 -3.12
N ARG A 21 -0.19 9.29 -3.49
CA ARG A 21 -1.47 8.78 -2.99
C ARG A 21 -1.39 8.45 -1.50
N LEU A 22 -0.31 7.85 -1.02
CA LEU A 22 -0.07 7.60 0.40
C LEU A 22 -0.08 8.88 1.23
N ASP A 23 0.61 9.92 0.78
CA ASP A 23 0.62 11.24 1.44
C ASP A 23 -0.80 11.82 1.57
N ALA A 24 -1.63 11.68 0.51
CA ALA A 24 -3.03 12.10 0.56
C ALA A 24 -3.86 11.29 1.58
N TYR A 25 -3.63 9.98 1.69
CA TYR A 25 -4.33 9.15 2.67
C TYR A 25 -3.87 9.41 4.12
N TYR A 26 -2.59 9.71 4.35
CA TYR A 26 -2.12 10.12 5.68
C TYR A 26 -2.73 11.46 6.10
N LYS A 27 -2.80 12.44 5.20
CA LYS A 27 -3.51 13.70 5.47
C LYS A 27 -5.00 13.49 5.75
N ALA A 28 -5.63 12.54 5.05
CA ALA A 28 -7.00 12.16 5.31
C ALA A 28 -7.15 11.50 6.70
N GLU A 29 -6.24 10.61 7.10
CA GLU A 29 -6.21 10.01 8.43
C GLU A 29 -6.09 11.08 9.53
N GLU A 30 -5.15 12.03 9.39
CA GLU A 30 -4.99 13.16 10.32
C GLU A 30 -6.25 14.01 10.42
N ALA A 31 -6.88 14.34 9.29
CA ALA A 31 -8.11 15.12 9.27
C ALA A 31 -9.28 14.38 9.94
N VAL A 32 -9.35 13.06 9.78
CA VAL A 32 -10.38 12.21 10.40
C VAL A 32 -10.16 12.12 11.90
N LEU A 33 -8.92 11.93 12.35
CA LEU A 33 -8.55 11.93 13.77
C LEU A 33 -8.81 13.29 14.43
N ALA A 34 -8.58 14.39 13.71
CA ALA A 34 -8.86 15.73 14.19
C ALA A 34 -10.37 16.06 14.20
N SER A 35 -11.15 15.44 13.31
CA SER A 35 -12.59 15.67 13.24
C SER A 35 -13.32 14.89 14.34
N GLN A 36 -13.75 15.62 15.38
CA GLN A 36 -14.51 15.04 16.50
C GLN A 36 -15.78 14.31 16.02
N GLU A 37 -16.10 13.16 16.63
CA GLU A 37 -17.30 12.36 16.38
C GLU A 37 -18.56 13.19 16.64
N TYR A 38 -19.32 13.56 15.60
CA TYR A 38 -20.63 14.21 15.77
C TYR A 38 -21.72 13.14 15.85
N ARG A 39 -22.27 12.95 17.05
CA ARG A 39 -23.48 12.14 17.27
C ARG A 39 -24.71 13.01 17.07
N ILE A 40 -25.52 12.71 16.05
CA ILE A 40 -26.85 13.33 15.87
C ILE A 40 -27.89 12.31 16.35
N GLY A 41 -28.38 12.50 17.58
CA GLY A 41 -29.39 11.61 18.17
C GLY A 41 -28.90 10.18 18.34
N THR A 42 -29.69 9.19 17.88
CA THR A 42 -29.34 7.75 17.89
C THR A 42 -28.48 7.31 16.70
N ARG A 43 -28.16 8.21 15.78
CA ARG A 43 -27.37 7.93 14.58
C ARG A 43 -25.97 8.52 14.72
N SER A 44 -24.97 7.66 14.82
CA SER A 44 -23.57 8.04 14.65
C SER A 44 -23.26 8.08 13.15
N LEU A 45 -23.05 9.27 12.59
CA LEU A 45 -22.55 9.42 11.23
C LEU A 45 -21.02 9.52 11.30
N LYS A 46 -20.31 8.41 11.05
CA LYS A 46 -18.85 8.45 10.88
C LYS A 46 -18.54 9.24 9.62
N ARG A 47 -17.88 10.39 9.75
CA ARG A 47 -17.62 11.32 8.63
C ARG A 47 -16.65 10.74 7.58
N ALA A 48 -15.83 9.77 7.99
CA ALA A 48 -15.09 8.85 7.14
C ALA A 48 -14.86 7.54 7.91
N ASP A 49 -14.86 6.40 7.21
CA ASP A 49 -14.49 5.13 7.82
C ASP A 49 -12.96 5.05 7.94
N LEU A 50 -12.44 5.32 9.14
CA LEU A 50 -11.01 5.18 9.47
C LEU A 50 -10.46 3.81 9.05
N ASN A 51 -11.25 2.75 9.21
CA ASN A 51 -10.89 1.41 8.78
C ASN A 51 -10.62 1.32 7.27
N ALA A 52 -11.45 1.95 6.44
CA ALA A 52 -11.26 1.93 4.99
C ALA A 52 -10.00 2.70 4.57
N ILE A 53 -9.71 3.82 5.25
CA ILE A 53 -8.47 4.59 5.04
C ILE A 53 -7.25 3.74 5.42
N GLN A 54 -7.29 3.08 6.57
CA GLN A 54 -6.19 2.23 7.03
C GLN A 54 -5.97 1.00 6.14
N GLU A 55 -7.04 0.37 5.66
CA GLU A 55 -6.97 -0.73 4.69
C GLU A 55 -6.31 -0.29 3.38
N GLU A 56 -6.69 0.88 2.87
CA GLU A 56 -6.11 1.44 1.65
C GLU A 56 -4.63 1.83 1.85
N ILE A 57 -4.26 2.39 3.01
CA ILE A 57 -2.87 2.68 3.38
C ILE A 57 -2.05 1.38 3.38
N ARG A 58 -2.56 0.30 4.00
CA ARG A 58 -1.88 -1.01 4.00
C ARG A 58 -1.65 -1.51 2.58
N ARG A 59 -2.70 -1.49 1.75
CA ARG A 59 -2.60 -1.91 0.34
C ARG A 59 -1.55 -1.11 -0.44
N LEU A 60 -1.49 0.20 -0.21
CA LEU A 60 -0.51 1.06 -0.88
C LEU A 60 0.92 0.83 -0.37
N ASN A 61 1.11 0.56 0.93
CA ASN A 61 2.40 0.19 1.49
C ASN A 61 2.88 -1.16 0.93
N ASP A 62 2.02 -2.18 0.88
CA ASP A 62 2.34 -3.48 0.27
C ASP A 62 2.78 -3.27 -1.19
N ARG A 63 2.04 -2.44 -1.94
CA ARG A 63 2.38 -2.12 -3.32
C ARG A 63 3.70 -1.36 -3.47
N LYS A 64 4.01 -0.45 -2.53
CA LYS A 64 5.28 0.27 -2.49
C LYS A 64 6.42 -0.73 -2.28
N ASP A 65 6.30 -1.62 -1.31
CA ASP A 65 7.33 -2.62 -0.98
C ASP A 65 7.55 -3.59 -2.15
N GLU A 66 6.48 -4.02 -2.84
CA GLU A 66 6.59 -4.81 -4.07
C GLU A 66 7.40 -4.10 -5.16
N LEU A 67 7.13 -2.81 -5.37
CA LEU A 67 7.82 -2.00 -6.38
C LEU A 67 9.29 -1.78 -6.01
N GLU A 68 9.61 -1.46 -4.75
CA GLU A 68 10.99 -1.32 -4.28
C GLU A 68 11.77 -2.64 -4.41
N ASN A 69 11.14 -3.76 -4.04
CA ASN A 69 11.72 -5.08 -4.22
C ASN A 69 11.94 -5.43 -5.70
N SER A 70 11.02 -5.05 -6.59
CA SER A 70 11.16 -5.26 -8.03
C SER A 70 12.32 -4.46 -8.62
N ILE A 71 12.51 -3.23 -8.16
CA ILE A 71 13.62 -2.36 -8.55
C ILE A 71 14.95 -2.94 -8.07
N ALA A 72 15.02 -3.41 -6.83
CA ALA A 72 16.24 -3.97 -6.25
C ALA A 72 16.63 -5.32 -6.89
N THR A 73 15.65 -6.20 -7.11
CA THR A 73 15.89 -7.58 -7.58
C THR A 73 15.88 -7.69 -9.11
N CYS A 74 15.46 -6.64 -9.82
CA CYS A 74 15.12 -6.68 -11.24
C CYS A 74 14.10 -7.79 -11.59
N GLY A 75 13.27 -8.18 -10.63
CA GLY A 75 12.25 -9.21 -10.76
C GLY A 75 10.90 -8.61 -11.11
N ASN A 76 10.07 -9.34 -11.86
CA ASN A 76 8.72 -8.87 -12.17
C ASN A 76 7.83 -8.96 -10.91
N PRO A 77 7.19 -7.87 -10.46
CA PRO A 77 6.34 -7.89 -9.28
C PRO A 77 5.15 -8.86 -9.41
N ASN A 78 4.70 -9.16 -10.64
CA ASN A 78 3.58 -10.06 -10.92
C ASN A 78 4.00 -11.53 -11.14
N GLN A 79 5.26 -11.89 -10.94
CA GLN A 79 5.68 -13.29 -11.05
C GLN A 79 5.26 -14.09 -9.81
N ARG A 80 4.56 -15.21 -10.04
CA ARG A 80 4.21 -16.16 -8.97
C ARG A 80 5.48 -16.73 -8.36
N LYS A 81 5.61 -16.61 -7.04
CA LYS A 81 6.68 -17.26 -6.28
C LYS A 81 6.30 -18.71 -6.01
N ALA A 82 7.17 -19.66 -6.35
CA ALA A 82 6.99 -21.07 -6.05
C ALA A 82 7.64 -21.39 -4.70
N TYR A 83 6.87 -21.96 -3.77
CA TYR A 83 7.36 -22.38 -2.46
C TYR A 83 7.21 -23.90 -2.33
N ARG A 84 8.23 -24.56 -1.80
CA ARG A 84 8.18 -25.98 -1.45
C ARG A 84 8.29 -26.10 0.06
N ILE A 85 7.28 -26.69 0.68
CA ILE A 85 7.30 -27.04 2.11
C ILE A 85 7.91 -28.43 2.20
N ILE A 86 9.00 -28.56 2.96
CA ILE A 86 9.58 -29.85 3.32
C ILE A 86 9.23 -30.05 4.80
N PRO A 87 8.35 -30.99 5.16
CA PRO A 87 8.16 -31.34 6.56
C PRO A 87 9.50 -31.88 7.07
N ARG A 88 10.07 -31.19 8.06
CA ARG A 88 11.14 -31.76 8.89
C ARG A 88 10.46 -32.41 10.09
N ASP A 89 10.88 -33.64 10.40
CA ASP A 89 10.29 -34.51 11.42
C ASP A 89 9.86 -33.72 12.67
N LEU A 90 8.61 -33.95 13.07
CA LEU A 90 8.02 -33.54 14.35
C LEU A 90 8.63 -34.33 15.50
#